data_AF-A0A224YI44-F1
#
_entry.id   AF-A0A224YI44-F1
#
_cell.length_a   1.000
_cell.length_b   1.000
_cell.length_c   1.000
_cell.angle_alpha   90.00
_cell.angle_beta   90.00
_cell.angle_gamma   90.00
#
_symmetry.space_group_name_H-M   'P 1'
#
loop_
_entity.id
_entity.type
_entity.pdbx_description
1 polymer ?
#
loop_
_entity_poly.entity_id
_entity_poly.type
_entity_poly.pdbx_seq_one_letter_code
_entity_poly.pdbx_strand_id
1 'polypeptide(L)'
;MELLGFIAMVLATISETAGQMWSPGEYQPPAYNTLAASSGAKAFCYYLQREGWLLRYRYYPDGTPCRYWYWPQRIGYCLQGKCTIKAAPVEIPCDGVRRSPGYATSCNYMCTQGFASYNWAYRNGTPCLQIDPNGRRAGPAGLCMSGTCNPIYEPTLQEDQLTHPSQLLQCPDKEHTGRNILTSCYYYCNKNGTWYAGYYDSKPSSGCNLRNPTARQPLGWCCRGDCIKKYNCEP
;
A
#
# COMPACT_ATOMS: atom_id res chain seq x y z
N MET A 1 12.02 45.32 49.11
CA MET A 1 11.35 44.00 48.98
C MET A 1 10.44 44.10 47.77
N GLU A 2 11.01 44.24 46.58
CA GLU A 2 11.67 43.16 45.83
C GLU A 2 10.67 42.13 45.31
N LEU A 3 10.60 42.08 43.98
CA LEU A 3 10.60 40.87 43.17
C LEU A 3 9.73 39.72 43.69
N LEU A 4 8.55 39.54 43.10
CA LEU A 4 7.88 38.26 42.76
C LEU A 4 6.37 38.46 42.69
N GLY A 5 5.87 38.67 41.47
CA GLY A 5 4.43 38.79 41.21
C GLY A 5 4.10 38.98 39.73
N PHE A 6 5.09 39.34 38.92
CA PHE A 6 5.00 39.40 37.46
C PHE A 6 5.05 38.02 36.76
N ILE A 7 4.96 36.91 37.51
CA ILE A 7 4.90 35.54 36.95
C ILE A 7 3.45 35.03 36.80
N ALA A 8 2.44 35.82 37.16
CA ALA A 8 1.02 35.44 37.00
C ALA A 8 0.35 35.93 35.70
N MET A 9 1.07 36.64 34.81
CA MET A 9 0.54 37.12 33.51
C MET A 9 1.38 36.69 32.30
N VAL A 10 1.98 35.49 32.35
CA VAL A 10 2.59 34.82 31.18
C VAL A 10 2.06 33.38 30.98
N LEU A 11 1.08 32.92 31.77
CA LEU A 11 0.52 31.56 31.68
C LEU A 11 -0.99 31.53 31.34
N ALA A 12 -1.45 32.43 30.45
CA ALA A 12 -2.82 32.43 29.95
C ALA A 12 -2.92 32.52 28.42
N THR A 13 -1.94 32.00 27.69
CA THR A 13 -2.02 31.87 26.21
C THR A 13 -1.40 30.57 25.69
N ILE A 14 -1.57 29.45 26.40
CA ILE A 14 -1.29 28.12 25.82
C ILE A 14 -2.33 27.12 26.35
N SER A 15 -3.56 27.23 25.86
CA SER A 15 -4.59 26.20 26.03
C SER A 15 -5.29 25.91 24.70
N GLU A 16 -4.51 25.56 23.68
CA GLU A 16 -5.05 25.01 22.43
C GLU A 16 -4.10 23.94 21.88
N THR A 17 -3.93 22.82 22.58
CA THR A 17 -3.33 21.61 21.99
C THR A 17 -3.65 20.36 22.80
N ALA A 18 -4.86 19.81 22.66
CA ALA A 18 -5.11 18.38 22.92
C ALA A 18 -6.39 17.94 22.20
N GLY A 19 -6.39 18.09 20.88
CA GLY A 19 -7.51 17.70 20.03
C GLY A 19 -7.11 17.59 18.57
N GLN A 20 -5.85 17.18 18.28
CA GLN A 20 -5.53 16.71 16.94
C GLN A 20 -6.17 15.34 16.77
N MET A 21 -7.43 15.39 16.33
CA MET A 21 -8.10 14.31 15.62
C MET A 21 -7.12 13.84 14.54
N TRP A 22 -6.64 12.61 14.66
CA TRP A 22 -5.76 11.99 13.68
C TRP A 22 -6.58 11.81 12.40
N SER A 23 -6.62 12.83 11.55
CA SER A 23 -7.06 12.66 10.18
C SER A 23 -6.13 11.61 9.57
N PRO A 24 -6.63 10.45 9.11
CA PRO A 24 -5.79 9.54 8.36
C PRO A 24 -5.27 10.34 7.18
N GLY A 25 -3.94 10.46 7.09
CA GLY A 25 -3.29 11.13 5.97
C GLY A 25 -3.88 10.55 4.69
N GLU A 26 -4.69 11.35 4.03
CA GLU A 26 -5.27 11.00 2.75
C GLU A 26 -4.09 10.69 1.85
N TYR A 27 -4.02 9.43 1.40
CA TYR A 27 -2.95 8.96 0.54
C TYR A 27 -2.94 9.85 -0.69
N GLN A 28 -2.04 10.83 -0.70
CA GLN A 28 -1.72 11.58 -1.90
C GLN A 28 -0.91 10.61 -2.76
N PRO A 29 -1.45 10.13 -3.90
CA PRO A 29 -0.63 9.36 -4.82
C PRO A 29 0.62 10.20 -5.13
N PRO A 30 1.80 9.58 -5.18
CA PRO A 30 3.03 10.33 -5.44
C PRO A 30 2.79 11.15 -6.70
N ALA A 31 3.07 12.45 -6.61
CA ALA A 31 3.10 13.32 -7.77
C ALA A 31 4.16 12.74 -8.71
N TYR A 32 3.71 11.90 -9.65
CA TYR A 32 4.57 11.34 -10.66
C TYR A 32 5.01 12.53 -11.50
N ASN A 33 6.26 12.95 -11.25
CA ASN A 33 6.94 13.95 -12.02
C ASN A 33 6.88 13.49 -13.48
N THR A 34 5.95 14.10 -14.24
CA THR A 34 5.96 14.09 -15.68
C THR A 34 7.28 14.69 -16.12
N LEU A 35 8.30 13.85 -16.30
CA LEU A 35 9.58 14.21 -16.88
C LEU A 35 9.45 14.64 -18.37
N ALA A 36 8.22 14.76 -18.89
CA ALA A 36 7.87 15.43 -20.13
C ALA A 36 7.37 16.89 -19.95
N ALA A 37 7.43 17.47 -18.74
CA ALA A 37 6.95 18.83 -18.45
C ALA A 37 7.89 19.97 -18.90
N SER A 38 8.95 19.69 -19.67
CA SER A 38 9.92 20.72 -20.09
C SER A 38 9.65 21.37 -21.44
N SER A 39 8.50 21.11 -22.08
CA SER A 39 8.12 21.87 -23.28
C SER A 39 6.67 22.33 -23.17
N GLY A 40 6.46 23.65 -23.25
CA GLY A 40 5.13 24.25 -23.16
C GLY A 40 4.10 23.58 -24.07
N ALA A 41 2.83 23.65 -23.66
CA ALA A 41 1.72 22.98 -24.34
C ALA A 41 1.74 23.24 -25.86
N LYS A 42 1.76 22.16 -26.64
CA LYS A 42 1.85 22.22 -28.11
C LYS A 42 0.57 22.77 -28.71
N ALA A 43 0.68 23.60 -29.75
CA ALA A 43 -0.49 24.06 -30.49
C ALA A 43 -1.20 22.91 -31.22
N PHE A 44 -0.43 21.91 -31.68
CA PHE A 44 -0.92 20.74 -32.40
C PHE A 44 -0.21 19.47 -31.91
N CYS A 45 -0.87 18.32 -32.08
CA CYS A 45 -0.34 17.01 -31.68
C CYS A 45 0.49 16.31 -32.77
N TYR A 46 0.97 17.08 -33.74
CA TYR A 46 1.87 16.65 -34.79
C TYR A 46 2.96 17.69 -35.05
N TYR A 47 4.07 17.26 -35.63
CA TYR A 47 5.15 18.10 -36.09
C TYR A 47 5.68 17.59 -37.44
N LEU A 48 6.35 18.46 -38.17
CA LEU A 48 7.02 18.10 -39.42
C LEU A 48 8.44 17.65 -39.09
N GLN A 49 8.77 16.42 -39.47
CA GLN A 49 10.13 15.89 -39.40
C GLN A 49 10.69 15.77 -40.82
N ARG A 50 11.92 16.25 -41.02
CA ARG A 50 12.65 16.08 -42.27
C ARG A 50 13.38 14.73 -42.24
N GLU A 51 13.01 13.84 -43.16
CA GLU A 51 13.71 12.58 -43.42
C GLU A 51 14.33 12.68 -44.83
N GLY A 52 15.57 13.15 -44.89
CA GLY A 52 16.26 13.46 -46.16
C GLY A 52 15.63 14.64 -46.90
N TRP A 53 15.11 14.41 -48.11
CA TRP A 53 14.41 15.42 -48.92
C TRP A 53 12.89 15.44 -48.70
N LEU A 54 12.34 14.50 -47.92
CA LEU A 54 10.92 14.41 -47.64
C LEU A 54 10.56 15.04 -46.29
N LEU A 55 9.51 15.85 -46.29
CA LEU A 55 8.82 16.30 -45.08
C LEU A 55 7.72 15.30 -44.74
N ARG A 56 7.79 14.70 -43.54
CA ARG A 56 6.77 13.79 -43.04
C ARG A 56 6.11 14.34 -41.79
N TYR A 57 4.80 14.14 -41.69
CA TYR A 57 4.05 14.37 -40.46
C TYR A 57 4.36 13.25 -39.46
N ARG A 58 4.76 13.64 -38.25
CA ARG A 58 4.94 12.75 -37.10
C ARG A 58 4.06 13.25 -35.97
N TYR A 59 3.61 12.34 -35.11
CA TYR A 59 2.78 12.67 -33.96
C TYR A 59 3.63 12.78 -32.70
N TYR A 60 3.26 13.70 -31.81
CA TYR A 60 3.80 13.70 -30.46
C TYR A 60 3.33 12.45 -29.71
N PRO A 61 4.09 11.96 -28.71
CA PRO A 61 3.65 10.87 -27.87
C PRO A 61 2.29 11.17 -27.23
N ASP A 62 1.47 10.12 -27.16
CA ASP A 62 0.23 10.12 -26.42
C ASP A 62 0.48 10.61 -24.97
N GLY A 63 -0.33 11.53 -24.47
CA GLY A 63 -0.11 12.20 -23.18
C GLY A 63 0.68 13.52 -23.22
N THR A 64 1.21 13.93 -24.38
CA THR A 64 1.87 15.25 -24.52
C THR A 64 0.86 16.40 -24.30
N PRO A 65 1.17 17.43 -23.48
CA PRO A 65 0.28 18.57 -23.28
C PRO A 65 0.05 19.37 -24.57
N CYS A 66 -1.20 19.70 -24.88
CA CYS A 66 -1.60 20.44 -26.07
C CYS A 66 -2.67 21.51 -25.77
N ARG A 67 -2.76 22.54 -26.62
CA ARG A 67 -3.81 23.56 -26.55
C ARG A 67 -5.03 23.09 -27.32
N TYR A 68 -6.18 23.02 -26.66
CA TYR A 68 -7.41 22.61 -27.32
C TYR A 68 -7.92 23.72 -28.24
N TRP A 69 -8.05 23.42 -29.53
CA TRP A 69 -8.38 24.42 -30.56
C TRP A 69 -9.67 25.18 -30.25
N TYR A 70 -10.73 24.48 -29.82
CA TYR A 70 -12.01 25.12 -29.55
C TYR A 70 -11.96 26.02 -28.31
N TRP A 71 -11.19 25.65 -27.28
CA TRP A 71 -11.07 26.37 -26.01
C TRP A 71 -9.60 26.55 -25.63
N PRO A 72 -8.91 27.60 -26.14
CA PRO A 72 -7.46 27.77 -25.98
C PRO A 72 -6.99 27.96 -24.54
N GLN A 73 -7.91 28.24 -23.61
CA GLN A 73 -7.62 28.29 -22.17
C GLN A 73 -7.54 26.90 -21.52
N ARG A 74 -8.02 25.84 -22.17
CA ARG A 74 -7.90 24.47 -21.67
C ARG A 74 -6.71 23.76 -22.28
N ILE A 75 -5.88 23.21 -21.39
CA ILE A 75 -4.81 22.28 -21.76
C ILE A 75 -5.43 20.89 -21.86
N GLY A 76 -5.28 20.27 -23.03
CA GLY A 76 -5.60 18.88 -23.27
C GLY A 76 -4.35 18.03 -23.41
N TYR A 77 -4.55 16.80 -23.85
CA TYR A 77 -3.48 15.83 -24.11
C TYR A 77 -3.60 15.28 -25.52
N CYS A 78 -2.45 15.05 -26.15
CA CYS A 78 -2.39 14.39 -27.44
C CYS A 78 -2.84 12.93 -27.33
N LEU A 79 -3.74 12.56 -28.23
CA LEU A 79 -4.22 11.20 -28.43
C LEU A 79 -4.33 10.96 -29.94
N GLN A 80 -3.52 10.04 -30.47
CA GLN A 80 -3.53 9.68 -31.90
C GLN A 80 -3.45 10.90 -32.84
N GLY A 81 -2.60 11.87 -32.49
CA GLY A 81 -2.42 13.09 -33.27
C GLY A 81 -3.50 14.16 -33.13
N LYS A 82 -4.49 13.98 -32.25
CA LYS A 82 -5.52 14.98 -31.91
C LYS A 82 -5.36 15.47 -30.47
N CYS A 83 -5.63 16.75 -30.24
CA CYS A 83 -5.68 17.29 -28.89
C CYS A 83 -7.05 17.00 -28.27
N THR A 84 -7.08 16.35 -27.10
CA THR A 84 -8.32 15.98 -26.40
C THR A 84 -8.33 16.53 -24.98
N ILE A 85 -9.50 16.93 -24.47
CA ILE A 85 -9.66 17.42 -23.08
C ILE A 85 -9.73 16.24 -22.10
N LYS A 86 -9.85 15.00 -22.60
CA LYS A 86 -9.81 13.83 -21.72
C LYS A 86 -8.43 13.77 -21.09
N ALA A 87 -8.38 13.82 -19.75
CA ALA A 87 -7.13 13.64 -19.03
C ALA A 87 -6.48 12.34 -19.50
N ALA A 88 -5.18 12.38 -19.79
CA ALA A 88 -4.42 11.15 -19.97
C ALA A 88 -4.66 10.29 -18.72
N PRO A 89 -4.97 8.99 -18.88
CA PRO A 89 -5.16 8.13 -17.73
C PRO A 89 -3.89 8.12 -16.89
N VAL A 90 -4.04 7.99 -15.57
CA VAL A 90 -2.89 7.91 -14.65
C VAL A 90 -2.02 6.73 -15.08
N GLU A 91 -0.77 7.00 -15.45
CA GLU A 91 0.16 5.94 -15.80
C GLU A 91 0.49 5.11 -14.55
N ILE A 92 0.14 3.83 -14.60
CA ILE A 92 0.49 2.85 -13.58
C ILE A 92 1.48 1.89 -14.24
N PRO A 93 2.77 1.90 -13.85
CA PRO A 93 3.77 1.11 -14.55
C PRO A 93 3.52 -0.40 -14.39
N CYS A 94 3.69 -1.15 -15.47
CA CYS A 94 3.57 -2.61 -15.52
C CYS A 94 4.85 -3.31 -15.02
N ASP A 95 5.34 -2.96 -13.82
CA ASP A 95 6.62 -3.45 -13.29
C ASP A 95 6.50 -4.55 -12.23
N GLY A 96 5.25 -4.89 -11.88
CA GLY A 96 4.90 -5.92 -10.91
C GLY A 96 5.10 -5.50 -9.45
N VAL A 97 5.36 -4.21 -9.18
CA VAL A 97 5.57 -3.69 -7.83
C VAL A 97 4.25 -3.21 -7.24
N ARG A 98 3.93 -3.72 -6.04
CA ARG A 98 2.77 -3.29 -5.28
C ARG A 98 3.00 -1.91 -4.68
N ARG A 99 2.11 -0.97 -5.03
CA ARG A 99 2.14 0.43 -4.55
C ARG A 99 0.99 0.78 -3.62
N SER A 100 -0.09 -0.01 -3.68
CA SER A 100 -1.22 0.15 -2.78
C SER A 100 -0.85 -0.31 -1.37
N PRO A 101 -1.40 0.33 -0.33
CA PRO A 101 -1.15 -0.07 1.03
C PRO A 101 -1.74 -1.47 1.32
N GLY A 102 -1.28 -2.09 2.40
CA GLY A 102 -1.81 -3.36 2.87
C GLY A 102 -1.48 -4.58 2.00
N TYR A 103 -2.07 -5.70 2.36
CA TYR A 103 -1.96 -6.98 1.64
C TYR A 103 -2.64 -6.96 0.27
N ALA A 104 -2.03 -7.68 -0.69
CA ALA A 104 -2.66 -7.93 -1.97
C ALA A 104 -3.84 -8.90 -1.84
N THR A 105 -5.06 -8.42 -2.12
CA THR A 105 -6.25 -9.27 -2.18
C THR A 105 -6.39 -10.01 -3.51
N SER A 106 -5.62 -9.59 -4.52
CA SER A 106 -5.42 -10.25 -5.80
C SER A 106 -3.94 -10.16 -6.17
N CYS A 107 -3.41 -11.20 -6.80
CA CYS A 107 -2.03 -11.21 -7.30
C CYS A 107 -1.88 -10.61 -8.70
N ASN A 108 -2.95 -10.00 -9.21
CA ASN A 108 -2.96 -9.22 -10.44
C ASN A 108 -3.50 -7.82 -10.18
N TYR A 109 -2.98 -6.85 -10.93
CA TYR A 109 -3.40 -5.45 -10.88
C TYR A 109 -3.52 -4.90 -12.30
N MET A 110 -4.33 -3.87 -12.42
CA MET A 110 -4.45 -3.13 -13.67
C MET A 110 -3.32 -2.10 -13.74
N CYS A 111 -2.45 -2.25 -14.73
CA CYS A 111 -1.43 -1.26 -15.08
C CYS A 111 -1.88 -0.48 -16.31
N THR A 112 -1.39 0.75 -16.47
CA THR A 112 -1.79 1.65 -17.56
C THR A 112 -0.55 2.23 -18.20
N GLN A 113 -0.39 1.97 -19.50
CA GLN A 113 0.72 2.46 -20.32
C GLN A 113 0.14 3.23 -21.51
N GLY A 114 0.35 4.56 -21.54
CA GLY A 114 -0.37 5.43 -22.46
C GLY A 114 -1.88 5.31 -22.25
N PHE A 115 -2.64 5.01 -23.31
CA PHE A 115 -4.11 4.88 -23.26
C PHE A 115 -4.62 3.44 -23.10
N ALA A 116 -3.73 2.47 -22.93
CA ALA A 116 -4.09 1.06 -22.78
C ALA A 116 -3.96 0.61 -21.32
N SER A 117 -4.91 -0.20 -20.87
CA SER A 117 -4.86 -0.84 -19.55
C SER A 117 -4.66 -2.34 -19.72
N TYR A 118 -3.73 -2.90 -18.95
CA TYR A 118 -3.36 -4.31 -19.00
C TYR A 118 -3.53 -4.92 -17.63
N ASN A 119 -4.03 -6.15 -17.59
CA ASN A 119 -3.98 -6.97 -16.38
C ASN A 119 -2.58 -7.55 -16.25
N TRP A 120 -1.87 -7.23 -15.17
CA TRP A 120 -0.49 -7.63 -14.95
C TRP A 120 -0.31 -8.31 -13.60
N ALA A 121 0.54 -9.32 -13.53
CA ALA A 121 0.82 -10.03 -12.28
C ALA A 121 1.79 -9.25 -11.40
N TYR A 122 1.57 -9.27 -10.08
CA TYR A 122 2.61 -8.86 -9.14
C TYR A 122 3.80 -9.80 -9.19
N ARG A 123 4.98 -9.30 -8.81
CA ARG A 123 6.19 -10.12 -8.71
C ARG A 123 5.99 -11.25 -7.69
N ASN A 124 6.64 -12.37 -7.96
CA ASN A 124 6.66 -13.50 -7.04
C ASN A 124 7.20 -13.05 -5.68
N GLY A 125 6.58 -13.51 -4.59
CA GLY A 125 6.91 -13.09 -3.23
C GLY A 125 6.20 -11.83 -2.74
N THR A 126 5.32 -11.22 -3.55
CA THR A 126 4.47 -10.11 -3.06
C THR A 126 3.51 -10.64 -1.98
N PRO A 127 3.44 -10.05 -0.78
CA PRO A 127 2.53 -10.49 0.27
C PRO A 127 1.07 -10.32 -0.15
N CYS A 128 0.29 -11.39 0.02
CA CYS A 128 -1.10 -11.43 -0.38
C CYS A 128 -1.98 -12.05 0.71
N LEU A 129 -3.28 -11.78 0.66
CA LEU A 129 -4.28 -12.32 1.56
C LEU A 129 -5.52 -12.68 0.75
N GLN A 130 -5.90 -13.95 0.74
CA GLN A 130 -7.11 -14.37 0.03
C GLN A 130 -8.35 -13.85 0.75
N ILE A 131 -9.29 -13.28 0.00
CA ILE A 131 -10.56 -12.77 0.50
C ILE A 131 -11.69 -13.57 -0.18
N ASP A 132 -12.64 -14.03 0.61
CA ASP A 132 -13.84 -14.74 0.18
C ASP A 132 -14.86 -13.79 -0.49
N PRO A 133 -15.91 -14.31 -1.13
CA PRO A 133 -16.94 -13.48 -1.77
C PRO A 133 -17.70 -12.55 -0.81
N ASN A 134 -17.65 -12.81 0.50
CA ASN A 134 -18.28 -11.99 1.53
C ASN A 134 -17.35 -10.88 2.05
N GLY A 135 -16.18 -10.71 1.46
CA GLY A 135 -15.19 -9.73 1.89
C GLY A 135 -14.44 -10.13 3.16
N ARG A 136 -14.49 -11.41 3.56
CA ARG A 136 -13.78 -11.93 4.74
C ARG A 136 -12.52 -12.65 4.30
N ARG A 137 -11.49 -12.69 5.15
CA ARG A 137 -10.27 -13.45 4.85
C ARG A 137 -10.57 -14.95 4.71
N ALA A 138 -9.98 -15.57 3.70
CA ALA A 138 -9.99 -17.01 3.45
C ALA A 138 -8.63 -17.61 3.81
N GLY A 139 -8.34 -17.72 5.11
CA GLY A 139 -7.11 -18.36 5.61
C GLY A 139 -6.01 -17.37 6.08
N PRO A 140 -4.74 -17.83 6.10
CA PRO A 140 -3.57 -17.04 6.48
C PRO A 140 -3.07 -16.17 5.31
N ALA A 141 -2.10 -15.30 5.58
CA ALA A 141 -1.35 -14.62 4.55
C ALA A 141 -0.57 -15.60 3.68
N GLY A 142 -0.26 -15.15 2.48
CA GLY A 142 0.45 -15.91 1.47
C GLY A 142 1.38 -15.04 0.65
N LEU A 143 1.96 -15.66 -0.37
CA LEU A 143 2.80 -14.98 -1.34
C LEU A 143 2.21 -15.15 -2.74
N CYS A 144 2.27 -14.09 -3.54
CA CYS A 144 1.95 -14.18 -4.96
C CYS A 144 2.95 -15.08 -5.65
N MET A 145 2.46 -16.05 -6.42
CA MET A 145 3.26 -16.85 -7.36
C MET A 145 2.47 -17.01 -8.65
N SER A 146 3.06 -16.62 -9.78
CA SER A 146 2.45 -16.79 -11.10
C SER A 146 1.01 -16.22 -11.18
N GLY A 147 0.80 -15.02 -10.62
CA GLY A 147 -0.50 -14.34 -10.63
C GLY A 147 -1.56 -14.92 -9.67
N THR A 148 -1.20 -15.88 -8.82
CA THR A 148 -2.10 -16.51 -7.82
C THR A 148 -1.58 -16.27 -6.41
N CYS A 149 -2.47 -16.01 -5.46
CA CYS A 149 -2.11 -15.88 -4.05
C CYS A 149 -2.04 -17.26 -3.39
N ASN A 150 -0.86 -17.67 -2.94
CA ASN A 150 -0.66 -18.98 -2.32
C ASN A 150 -0.55 -18.83 -0.79
N PRO A 151 -1.60 -19.19 -0.02
CA PRO A 151 -1.60 -19.09 1.44
C PRO A 151 -0.60 -20.08 2.06
N ILE A 152 0.10 -19.65 3.10
CA ILE A 152 1.11 -20.48 3.79
C ILE A 152 0.60 -20.79 5.20
N TYR A 153 0.22 -22.05 5.44
CA TYR A 153 -0.37 -22.49 6.71
C TYR A 153 0.68 -22.80 7.78
N GLU A 154 1.83 -23.30 7.36
CA GLU A 154 2.95 -23.66 8.24
C GLU A 154 4.22 -22.96 7.75
N PRO A 155 4.31 -21.62 7.87
CA PRO A 155 5.43 -20.88 7.32
C PRO A 155 6.73 -21.21 8.07
N THR A 156 7.81 -21.36 7.31
CA THR A 156 9.17 -21.25 7.84
C THR A 156 9.41 -19.85 8.41
N LEU A 157 10.49 -19.65 9.18
CA LEU A 157 10.82 -18.32 9.72
C LEU A 157 10.99 -17.27 8.60
N GLN A 158 11.59 -17.67 7.48
CA GLN A 158 11.79 -16.79 6.33
C GLN A 158 10.47 -16.45 5.62
N GLU A 159 9.61 -17.44 5.40
CA GLU A 159 8.29 -17.20 4.80
C GLU A 159 7.39 -16.35 5.70
N ASP A 160 7.49 -16.53 7.01
CA ASP A 160 6.72 -15.73 7.98
C ASP A 160 7.13 -14.25 7.92
N GLN A 161 8.43 -13.97 7.84
CA GLN A 161 8.96 -12.61 7.63
C GLN A 161 8.55 -12.00 6.29
N LEU A 162 8.53 -12.82 5.22
CA LEU A 162 8.11 -12.36 3.90
C LEU A 162 6.61 -12.10 3.83
N THR A 163 5.79 -12.91 4.50
CA THR A 163 4.34 -12.75 4.54
C THR A 163 3.90 -11.68 5.53
N HIS A 164 4.69 -11.34 6.54
CA HIS A 164 4.38 -10.32 7.54
C HIS A 164 5.46 -9.23 7.65
N PRO A 165 5.77 -8.51 6.55
CA PRO A 165 6.77 -7.44 6.59
C PRO A 165 6.28 -6.30 7.49
N SER A 166 7.22 -5.62 8.15
CA SER A 166 6.93 -4.59 9.17
C SER A 166 5.99 -3.49 8.70
N GLN A 167 6.09 -3.08 7.44
CA GLN A 167 5.21 -2.09 6.80
C GLN A 167 3.71 -2.48 6.78
N LEU A 168 3.40 -3.77 6.88
CA LEU A 168 2.04 -4.31 6.93
C LEU A 168 1.54 -4.56 8.36
N LEU A 169 2.41 -4.41 9.36
CA LEU A 169 2.07 -4.56 10.78
C LEU A 169 1.48 -3.25 11.31
N GLN A 170 0.20 -3.03 10.99
CA GLN A 170 -0.51 -1.81 11.40
C GLN A 170 -1.66 -2.08 12.36
N CYS A 171 -2.10 -3.33 12.52
CA CYS A 171 -3.14 -3.64 13.48
C CYS A 171 -2.58 -3.52 14.92
N PRO A 172 -3.37 -3.01 15.88
CA PRO A 172 -2.95 -2.97 17.29
C PRO A 172 -2.71 -4.37 17.82
N ASP A 173 -2.02 -4.56 18.94
CA ASP A 173 -1.98 -5.89 19.54
C ASP A 173 -3.37 -6.30 20.03
N LYS A 174 -3.68 -7.59 19.92
CA LYS A 174 -4.99 -8.14 20.26
C LYS A 174 -4.86 -9.32 21.20
N GLU A 175 -5.66 -9.35 22.26
CA GLU A 175 -5.80 -10.54 23.09
C GLU A 175 -6.61 -11.61 22.35
N HIS A 176 -6.12 -12.84 22.34
CA HIS A 176 -6.94 -13.97 21.92
C HIS A 176 -7.76 -14.48 23.10
N THR A 177 -9.07 -14.25 23.05
CA THR A 177 -10.02 -14.68 24.08
C THR A 177 -10.76 -15.97 23.70
N GLY A 178 -10.44 -16.55 22.54
CA GLY A 178 -11.03 -17.79 22.07
C GLY A 178 -10.52 -19.01 22.85
N ARG A 179 -11.33 -20.08 22.90
CA ARG A 179 -10.94 -21.35 23.54
C ARG A 179 -9.95 -22.19 22.71
N ASN A 180 -9.72 -21.83 21.46
CA ASN A 180 -8.92 -22.61 20.51
C ASN A 180 -7.45 -22.19 20.57
N ILE A 181 -6.53 -23.13 20.34
CA ILE A 181 -5.12 -22.83 20.16
C ILE A 181 -4.90 -22.13 18.81
N LEU A 182 -4.10 -21.07 18.82
CA LEU A 182 -3.72 -20.33 17.63
C LEU A 182 -2.76 -21.14 16.76
N THR A 183 -3.08 -21.24 15.47
CA THR A 183 -2.17 -21.78 14.45
C THR A 183 -1.13 -20.76 14.01
N SER A 184 -1.40 -19.47 14.22
CA SER A 184 -0.50 -18.35 13.92
C SER A 184 -0.66 -17.27 14.98
N CYS A 185 0.45 -16.64 15.35
CA CYS A 185 0.46 -15.51 16.28
C CYS A 185 0.18 -14.16 15.61
N TYR A 186 -0.14 -14.18 14.31
CA TYR A 186 -0.66 -13.04 13.59
C TYR A 186 -2.18 -13.08 13.52
N TYR A 187 -2.75 -11.89 13.50
CA TYR A 187 -4.13 -11.70 13.12
C TYR A 187 -4.23 -10.60 12.06
N TYR A 188 -5.36 -10.55 11.36
CA TYR A 188 -5.57 -9.58 10.29
C TYR A 188 -6.73 -8.67 10.63
N CYS A 189 -6.56 -7.38 10.35
CA CYS A 189 -7.61 -6.38 10.49
C CYS A 189 -7.83 -5.67 9.15
N ASN A 190 -9.08 -5.29 8.92
CA ASN A 190 -9.45 -4.43 7.81
C ASN A 190 -9.55 -2.98 8.34
N LYS A 191 -8.77 -2.07 7.77
CA LYS A 191 -8.85 -0.63 8.02
C LYS A 191 -9.21 0.07 6.71
N ASN A 192 -10.39 0.67 6.65
CA ASN A 192 -10.87 1.41 5.48
C ASN A 192 -10.75 0.62 4.16
N GLY A 193 -11.15 -0.65 4.17
CA GLY A 193 -11.08 -1.53 3.00
C GLY A 193 -9.71 -2.15 2.72
N THR A 194 -8.68 -1.78 3.48
CA THR A 194 -7.31 -2.29 3.32
C THR A 194 -6.96 -3.28 4.42
N TRP A 195 -6.34 -4.40 4.05
CA TRP A 195 -5.97 -5.45 5.00
C TRP A 195 -4.55 -5.27 5.51
N TYR A 196 -4.39 -5.40 6.82
CA TYR A 196 -3.12 -5.34 7.54
C TYR A 196 -3.00 -6.52 8.49
N ALA A 197 -1.79 -6.74 9.00
CA ALA A 197 -1.51 -7.70 10.04
C ALA A 197 -1.25 -6.98 11.38
N GLY A 198 -1.38 -7.72 12.46
CA GLY A 198 -0.86 -7.39 13.78
C GLY A 198 -0.69 -8.65 14.61
N TYR A 199 -0.26 -8.46 15.85
CA TYR A 199 0.10 -9.59 16.71
C TYR A 199 -1.00 -9.92 17.69
N TYR A 200 -1.14 -11.21 17.99
CA TYR A 200 -1.73 -11.60 19.25
C TYR A 200 -0.76 -11.26 20.39
N ASP A 201 -1.30 -10.76 21.49
CA ASP A 201 -0.52 -10.41 22.66
C ASP A 201 0.08 -11.65 23.36
N SER A 202 0.89 -11.42 24.40
CA SER A 202 1.55 -12.49 25.16
C SER A 202 0.82 -12.85 26.45
N LYS A 203 -0.49 -12.66 26.50
CA LYS A 203 -1.30 -13.02 27.67
C LYS A 203 -1.49 -14.53 27.77
N PRO A 204 -1.83 -15.07 28.96
CA PRO A 204 -2.05 -16.50 29.15
C PRO A 204 -3.10 -17.13 28.22
N SER A 205 -4.04 -16.32 27.71
CA SER A 205 -5.10 -16.75 26.79
C SER A 205 -4.64 -16.87 25.33
N SER A 206 -3.52 -16.24 24.96
CA SER A 206 -2.97 -16.22 23.60
C SER A 206 -2.05 -17.41 23.33
N GLY A 207 -2.60 -18.62 23.55
CA GLY A 207 -1.89 -19.88 23.36
C GLY A 207 -1.73 -20.28 21.89
N CYS A 208 -0.59 -20.86 21.54
CA CYS A 208 -0.21 -21.25 20.17
C CYS A 208 0.53 -22.60 20.12
N ASN A 209 0.66 -23.17 18.92
CA ASN A 209 1.47 -24.37 18.69
C ASN A 209 2.96 -24.01 18.56
N LEU A 210 3.81 -24.64 19.38
CA LEU A 210 5.26 -24.47 19.25
C LEU A 210 5.75 -25.11 17.95
N ARG A 211 6.65 -24.44 17.22
CA ARG A 211 7.30 -25.02 16.02
C ARG A 211 8.09 -26.29 16.35
N ASN A 212 8.76 -26.31 17.51
CA ASN A 212 9.54 -27.45 18.00
C ASN A 212 8.99 -27.89 19.37
N PRO A 213 7.86 -28.61 19.38
CA PRO A 213 7.22 -29.05 20.61
C PRO A 213 8.04 -30.14 21.30
N THR A 214 7.89 -30.25 22.62
CA THR A 214 8.36 -31.42 23.38
C THR A 214 7.16 -32.13 23.99
N ALA A 215 7.29 -33.42 24.34
CA ALA A 215 6.19 -34.17 24.97
C ALA A 215 5.66 -33.51 26.27
N ARG A 216 6.51 -32.78 26.99
CA ARG A 216 6.13 -32.04 28.21
C ARG A 216 5.62 -30.63 27.94
N GLN A 217 5.88 -30.09 26.75
CA GLN A 217 5.52 -28.72 26.38
C GLN A 217 5.21 -28.66 24.88
N PRO A 218 3.98 -29.05 24.49
CA PRO A 218 3.53 -28.99 23.10
C PRO A 218 3.05 -27.59 22.67
N LEU A 219 2.65 -26.77 23.65
CA LEU A 219 2.06 -25.45 23.43
C LEU A 219 2.94 -24.33 23.98
N GLY A 220 2.72 -23.14 23.44
CA GLY A 220 3.37 -21.91 23.84
C GLY A 220 2.39 -20.73 23.88
N TRP A 221 2.93 -19.53 23.93
CA TRP A 221 2.20 -18.27 23.91
C TRP A 221 2.75 -17.35 22.84
N CYS A 222 1.88 -16.55 22.26
CA CYS A 222 2.28 -15.61 21.24
C CYS A 222 3.16 -14.48 21.78
N CYS A 223 4.14 -14.08 20.99
CA CYS A 223 4.99 -12.95 21.27
C CYS A 223 5.51 -12.38 19.96
N ARG A 224 4.99 -11.21 19.55
CA ARG A 224 5.45 -10.49 18.34
C ARG A 224 5.55 -11.39 17.09
N GLY A 225 4.57 -12.27 16.90
CA GLY A 225 4.50 -13.18 15.74
C GLY A 225 5.10 -14.56 15.98
N ASP A 226 5.92 -14.73 17.03
CA ASP A 226 6.51 -16.01 17.40
C ASP A 226 5.69 -16.73 18.48
N CYS A 227 5.73 -18.07 18.44
CA CYS A 227 5.19 -18.91 19.51
C CYS A 227 6.31 -19.32 20.46
N ILE A 228 6.29 -18.81 21.69
CA ILE A 228 7.34 -19.01 22.69
C ILE A 228 6.88 -19.84 23.89
N LYS A 229 7.83 -20.40 24.63
CA LYS A 229 7.57 -21.33 25.75
C LYS A 229 7.03 -20.69 27.02
N LYS A 230 7.06 -19.37 27.14
CA LYS A 230 6.60 -18.65 28.34
C LYS A 230 5.61 -17.57 27.92
N TYR A 231 4.63 -17.29 28.77
CA TYR A 231 3.80 -16.11 28.62
C TYR A 231 4.59 -14.87 29.05
N ASN A 232 4.19 -13.71 28.54
CA ASN A 232 4.94 -12.45 28.54
C ASN A 232 6.21 -12.52 27.69
N CYS A 233 6.27 -11.66 26.67
CA CYS A 233 7.49 -11.42 25.92
C CYS A 233 8.62 -10.99 26.88
N GLU A 234 9.58 -11.87 27.11
CA GLU A 234 10.82 -11.49 27.81
C GLU A 234 11.58 -10.51 26.88
N PRO A 235 12.07 -9.37 27.41
CA PRO A 235 12.82 -8.38 26.62
C PRO A 235 14.18 -8.89 26.13
#